data_AF-A0A916QMU1-F1
#
_entry.id   AF-A0A916QMU1-F1
#
_cell.length_a   1.000
_cell.length_b   1.000
_cell.length_c   1.000
_cell.angle_alpha   90.00
_cell.angle_beta   90.00
_cell.angle_gamma   90.00
#
_symmetry.space_group_name_H-M   'P 1'
#
loop_
_entity.id
_entity.type
_entity.pdbx_description
1 polymer ?
#
loop_
_entity_poly.entity_id
_entity_poly.type
_entity_poly.pdbx_seq_one_letter_code
_entity_poly.pdbx_strand_id
1 'polypeptide(L)'
;MLFISPSHATQWETIRATGKWSTFEKWKREVVKITPILDFSGYNSITTEPIHNDMENYRDNSHYTPKVGNLILNKLLSYKEEEVPEDFGILISQENIESHLAKIRQDREVWAKNNPDEVKLVKEIKQKHDASRAEKNQ
;
A
#
# COMPACT_ATOMS: atom_id res chain seq x y z
N MET A 1 -0.04 20.39 -1.84
CA MET A 1 -0.89 19.18 -1.78
C MET A 1 0.02 18.00 -1.45
N LEU A 2 -0.32 17.22 -0.42
CA LEU A 2 0.49 16.10 0.06
C LEU A 2 -0.32 14.82 -0.05
N PHE A 3 0.33 13.74 -0.49
CA PHE A 3 -0.29 12.43 -0.60
C PHE A 3 0.71 11.33 -0.26
N ILE A 4 0.19 10.16 0.10
CA ILE A 4 0.96 8.92 0.23
C ILE A 4 0.78 8.14 -1.06
N SER A 5 1.87 7.91 -1.77
CA SER A 5 1.86 7.13 -3.02
C SER A 5 1.33 5.72 -2.79
N PRO A 6 0.60 5.16 -3.77
CA PRO A 6 0.24 3.76 -3.72
C PRO A 6 1.48 2.89 -3.96
N SER A 7 1.40 1.66 -3.50
CA SER A 7 2.32 0.58 -3.84
C SER A 7 1.50 -0.70 -3.85
N HIS A 8 1.96 -1.70 -4.59
CA HIS A 8 1.29 -2.97 -4.65
C HIS A 8 1.18 -3.59 -3.24
N ALA A 9 0.11 -4.35 -2.97
CA ALA A 9 -0.18 -4.93 -1.65
C ALA A 9 0.99 -5.75 -1.06
N THR A 10 1.83 -6.34 -1.91
CA THR A 10 3.05 -7.07 -1.50
C THR A 10 4.09 -6.18 -0.82
N GLN A 11 4.15 -4.88 -1.14
CA GLN A 11 5.01 -3.92 -0.44
C GLN A 11 4.57 -3.73 1.02
N TRP A 12 3.26 -3.64 1.25
CA TRP A 12 2.69 -3.52 2.60
C TRP A 12 2.88 -4.80 3.42
N GLU A 13 2.73 -5.96 2.78
CA GLU A 13 3.07 -7.23 3.42
C GLU A 13 4.56 -7.34 3.76
N THR A 14 5.45 -6.72 2.99
CA THR A 14 6.89 -6.66 3.32
C THR A 14 7.14 -5.83 4.57
N ILE A 15 6.49 -4.67 4.71
CA ILE A 15 6.54 -3.85 5.95
C ILE A 15 6.06 -4.67 7.14
N ARG A 16 4.98 -5.44 6.98
CA ARG A 16 4.47 -6.30 8.04
C ARG A 16 5.42 -7.44 8.37
N ALA A 17 5.90 -8.16 7.36
CA ALA A 17 6.76 -9.33 7.53
C ALA A 17 8.08 -8.96 8.24
N THR A 18 8.54 -7.73 8.07
CA THR A 18 9.75 -7.18 8.73
C THR A 18 9.48 -6.56 10.12
N GLY A 19 8.25 -6.69 10.64
CA GLY A 19 7.87 -6.17 11.96
C GLY A 19 7.74 -4.64 12.03
N LYS A 20 7.61 -3.97 10.88
CA LYS A 20 7.55 -2.50 10.78
C LYS A 20 6.14 -1.93 10.64
N TRP A 21 5.11 -2.77 10.75
CA TRP A 21 3.71 -2.35 10.60
C TRP A 21 3.32 -1.23 11.58
N SER A 22 3.63 -1.40 12.87
CA SER A 22 3.35 -0.37 13.88
C SER A 22 4.10 0.94 13.61
N THR A 23 5.33 0.85 13.07
CA THR A 23 6.09 2.03 12.64
C THR A 23 5.41 2.75 11.48
N PHE A 24 4.89 2.01 10.49
CA PHE A 24 4.15 2.58 9.37
C PHE A 24 2.86 3.28 9.81
N GLU A 25 2.08 2.66 10.69
CA GLU A 25 0.88 3.29 11.25
C GLU A 25 1.22 4.54 12.07
N LYS A 26 2.27 4.46 12.92
CA LYS A 26 2.75 5.62 13.68
C LYS A 26 3.17 6.76 12.75
N TRP A 27 3.88 6.45 11.68
CA TRP A 27 4.27 7.45 10.69
C TRP A 27 3.05 8.16 10.09
N LYS A 28 2.00 7.42 9.67
CA LYS A 28 0.75 8.04 9.19
C LYS A 28 0.11 8.95 10.24
N ARG A 29 0.05 8.52 11.51
CA ARG A 29 -0.44 9.34 12.64
C ARG A 29 0.35 10.63 12.80
N GLU A 30 1.67 10.60 12.70
CA GLU A 30 2.49 11.81 12.80
C GLU A 30 2.31 12.74 11.60
N VAL A 31 2.12 12.20 10.39
CA VAL A 31 1.88 13.02 9.19
C VAL A 31 0.56 13.79 9.28
N VAL A 32 -0.54 13.14 9.70
CA VAL A 32 -1.85 13.81 9.78
C VAL A 32 -1.91 14.91 10.86
N LYS A 33 -0.99 14.90 11.83
CA LYS A 33 -0.84 16.02 12.79
C LYS A 33 -0.34 17.30 12.14
N ILE A 34 0.40 17.18 11.04
CA ILE A 34 0.92 18.33 10.28
C ILE A 34 -0.19 18.91 9.41
N THR A 35 -0.88 18.07 8.64
CA THR A 35 -1.98 18.49 7.75
C THR A 35 -2.79 17.27 7.28
N PRO A 36 -4.08 17.42 6.92
CA PRO A 36 -4.79 16.39 6.19
C PRO A 36 -4.10 16.05 4.86
N ILE A 37 -4.11 14.76 4.50
CA ILE A 37 -3.43 14.24 3.31
C ILE A 37 -4.30 13.21 2.59
N LEU A 38 -4.08 13.03 1.29
CA LEU A 38 -4.70 11.94 0.53
C LEU A 38 -3.86 10.66 0.66
N ASP A 39 -4.49 9.57 1.04
CA ASP A 39 -3.85 8.27 1.19
C ASP A 39 -4.29 7.32 0.07
N PHE A 40 -3.36 7.02 -0.84
CA PHE A 40 -3.57 6.04 -1.92
C PHE A 40 -3.01 4.65 -1.57
N SER A 41 -2.37 4.51 -0.40
CA SER A 41 -1.79 3.24 0.05
C SER A 41 -2.82 2.30 0.69
N GLY A 42 -2.37 1.13 1.11
CA GLY A 42 -3.21 0.10 1.73
C GLY A 42 -3.66 -0.95 0.73
N TYR A 43 -4.84 -1.53 0.97
CA TYR A 43 -5.40 -2.63 0.20
C TYR A 43 -6.72 -2.13 -0.40
N ASN A 44 -6.68 -1.81 -1.69
CA ASN A 44 -7.78 -1.20 -2.45
C ASN A 44 -7.76 -1.72 -3.89
N SER A 45 -8.80 -1.37 -4.66
CA SER A 45 -9.04 -1.84 -6.03
C SER A 45 -7.88 -1.62 -7.00
N ILE A 46 -6.97 -0.68 -6.73
CA ILE A 46 -5.78 -0.42 -7.55
C ILE A 46 -4.56 -1.21 -7.05
N THR A 47 -4.33 -1.19 -5.73
CA THR A 47 -3.12 -1.75 -5.09
C THR A 47 -3.12 -3.28 -4.96
N THR A 48 -4.27 -3.93 -5.14
CA THR A 48 -4.43 -5.39 -5.02
C THR A 48 -4.61 -6.08 -6.37
N GLU A 49 -4.06 -5.51 -7.44
CA GLU A 49 -4.01 -6.16 -8.76
C GLU A 49 -3.38 -7.56 -8.65
N PRO A 50 -3.97 -8.62 -9.22
CA PRO A 50 -3.35 -9.94 -9.20
C PRO A 50 -1.97 -9.94 -9.88
N ILE A 51 -1.01 -10.70 -9.34
CA ILE A 51 0.34 -10.76 -9.92
C ILE A 51 0.34 -11.69 -11.13
N HIS A 52 0.55 -11.11 -12.31
CA HIS A 52 0.75 -11.84 -13.57
C HIS A 52 1.67 -11.06 -14.53
N ASN A 53 1.98 -11.64 -15.69
CA ASN A 53 2.91 -11.00 -16.65
C ASN A 53 2.36 -9.69 -17.23
N ASP A 54 1.03 -9.58 -17.39
CA ASP A 54 0.38 -8.46 -18.05
C ASP A 54 -0.31 -7.48 -17.07
N MET A 55 0.31 -7.17 -15.93
CA MET A 55 -0.23 -6.20 -14.97
C MET A 55 -0.39 -4.80 -15.59
N GLU A 56 -1.53 -4.17 -15.35
CA GLU A 56 -1.89 -2.85 -15.87
C GLU A 56 -1.59 -1.72 -14.88
N ASN A 57 -1.71 -1.98 -13.58
CA ASN A 57 -1.58 -0.94 -12.56
C ASN A 57 -0.13 -0.77 -12.10
N TYR A 58 0.68 -1.83 -12.16
CA TYR A 58 2.07 -1.83 -11.67
C TYR A 58 3.09 -2.41 -12.66
N ARG A 59 4.30 -1.83 -12.67
CA ARG A 59 5.49 -2.39 -13.34
C ARG A 59 6.30 -3.28 -12.40
N ASP A 60 6.32 -2.90 -11.13
CA ASP A 60 6.79 -3.70 -10.00
C ASP A 60 6.04 -3.26 -8.74
N ASN A 61 6.39 -3.83 -7.58
CA ASN A 61 5.64 -3.58 -6.35
C ASN A 61 5.64 -2.11 -5.88
N SER A 62 6.52 -1.25 -6.39
CA SER A 62 6.67 0.14 -6.00
C SER A 62 6.37 1.15 -7.13
N HIS A 63 6.49 0.73 -8.39
CA HIS A 63 6.32 1.60 -9.55
C HIS A 63 4.95 1.37 -10.21
N TYR A 64 4.01 2.27 -9.96
CA TYR A 64 2.71 2.29 -10.63
C TYR A 64 2.82 2.84 -12.06
N THR A 65 1.89 2.43 -12.93
CA THR A 65 1.87 2.85 -14.35
C THR A 65 1.30 4.26 -14.53
N PRO A 66 1.48 4.89 -15.72
CA PRO A 66 0.84 6.17 -16.03
C PRO A 66 -0.69 6.16 -15.89
N LYS A 67 -1.34 5.00 -16.09
CA LYS A 67 -2.78 4.82 -15.85
C LYS A 67 -3.14 5.16 -14.39
N VAL A 68 -2.42 4.58 -13.43
CA VAL A 68 -2.60 4.88 -12.00
C VAL A 68 -2.18 6.31 -11.67
N GLY A 69 -1.12 6.81 -12.30
CA GLY A 69 -0.72 8.22 -12.17
C GLY A 69 -1.84 9.18 -12.57
N ASN A 70 -2.57 8.90 -13.64
CA ASN A 70 -3.72 9.69 -14.05
C ASN A 70 -4.87 9.64 -13.03
N LEU A 71 -5.15 8.47 -12.43
CA LEU A 71 -6.16 8.37 -11.36
C LEU A 71 -5.78 9.22 -10.13
N ILE A 72 -4.50 9.25 -9.76
CA ILE A 72 -4.00 10.12 -8.70
C ILE A 72 -4.22 11.59 -9.07
N LEU A 73 -3.83 12.00 -10.29
CA LEU A 73 -4.02 13.38 -10.75
C LEU A 73 -5.50 13.79 -10.81
N ASN A 74 -6.36 12.90 -11.29
CA ASN A 74 -7.81 13.10 -11.32
C ASN A 74 -8.34 13.40 -9.90
N LYS A 75 -7.95 12.59 -8.91
CA LYS A 75 -8.35 12.79 -7.51
C LYS A 75 -7.78 14.08 -6.90
N LEU A 76 -6.53 14.38 -7.20
CA LEU A 76 -5.81 15.54 -6.66
C LEU A 76 -6.32 16.87 -7.22
N LEU A 77 -6.74 16.90 -8.48
CA LEU A 77 -7.18 18.11 -9.19
C LEU A 77 -8.69 18.24 -9.26
N SER A 78 -9.43 17.33 -8.60
CA SER A 78 -10.89 17.20 -8.73
C SER A 78 -11.34 17.17 -10.20
N TYR A 79 -10.57 16.45 -11.02
CA TYR A 79 -10.80 16.31 -12.45
C TYR A 79 -11.22 14.88 -12.75
N LYS A 80 -12.37 14.68 -13.40
CA LYS A 80 -12.92 13.35 -13.70
C LYS A 80 -12.92 12.42 -12.49
N GLU A 81 -13.40 12.92 -11.35
CA GLU A 81 -13.41 12.14 -10.10
C GLU A 81 -14.24 10.85 -10.23
N GLU A 82 -15.24 10.83 -11.10
CA GLU A 82 -16.04 9.65 -11.43
C GLU A 82 -15.23 8.49 -12.04
N GLU A 83 -14.04 8.77 -12.60
CA GLU A 83 -13.12 7.73 -13.10
C GLU A 83 -12.23 7.14 -11.98
N VAL A 84 -12.22 7.76 -10.79
CA VAL A 84 -11.40 7.31 -9.65
C VAL A 84 -12.21 6.37 -8.76
N PRO A 85 -11.73 5.14 -8.48
CA PRO A 85 -12.39 4.24 -7.54
C PRO A 85 -12.60 4.90 -6.16
N GLU A 86 -13.76 4.68 -5.55
CA GLU A 86 -14.13 5.28 -4.26
C GLU A 86 -13.15 4.95 -3.13
N ASP A 87 -12.50 3.77 -3.20
CA ASP A 87 -11.52 3.29 -2.23
C ASP A 87 -10.07 3.75 -2.52
N PHE A 88 -9.86 4.61 -3.53
CA PHE A 88 -8.55 5.05 -3.98
C PHE A 88 -8.34 6.56 -3.79
N GLY A 89 -7.51 6.93 -2.81
CA GLY A 89 -7.23 8.33 -2.46
C GLY A 89 -8.17 8.85 -1.38
N ILE A 90 -8.07 8.28 -0.18
CA ILE A 90 -8.90 8.65 0.97
C ILE A 90 -8.28 9.86 1.68
N LEU A 91 -9.07 10.91 1.91
CA LEU A 91 -8.62 12.04 2.71
C LEU A 91 -8.56 11.63 4.18
N ILE A 92 -7.36 11.65 4.76
CA ILE A 92 -7.13 11.32 6.16
C ILE A 92 -6.68 12.54 6.96
N SER A 93 -7.10 12.60 8.22
CA SER A 93 -6.85 13.68 9.17
C SER A 93 -6.70 13.12 10.59
N GLN A 94 -6.44 13.98 11.57
CA GLN A 94 -6.42 13.57 12.98
C GLN A 94 -7.76 13.00 13.46
N GLU A 95 -8.87 13.35 12.81
CA GLU A 95 -10.22 12.93 13.20
C GLU A 95 -10.54 11.49 12.77
N ASN A 96 -10.01 11.05 11.62
CA ASN A 96 -10.37 9.77 11.02
C ASN A 96 -9.21 8.76 10.90
N ILE A 97 -8.00 9.13 11.33
CA ILE A 97 -6.82 8.28 11.14
C ILE A 97 -6.98 6.89 11.78
N GLU A 98 -7.55 6.78 12.99
CA GLU A 98 -7.66 5.48 13.65
C GLU A 98 -8.66 4.54 12.97
N SER A 99 -9.79 5.07 12.47
CA SER A 99 -10.76 4.26 11.72
C SER A 99 -10.19 3.84 10.37
N HIS A 100 -9.46 4.73 9.69
CA HIS A 100 -8.75 4.41 8.45
C HIS A 100 -7.71 3.30 8.64
N LEU A 101 -6.89 3.39 9.69
CA LEU A 101 -5.90 2.34 10.01
C LEU A 101 -6.56 1.01 10.38
N ALA A 102 -7.69 1.04 11.09
CA ALA A 102 -8.47 -0.16 11.38
C ALA A 102 -8.99 -0.82 10.10
N LYS A 103 -9.50 -0.02 9.16
CA LYS A 103 -9.93 -0.50 7.84
C LYS A 103 -8.79 -1.14 7.07
N ILE A 104 -7.60 -0.51 6.99
CA ILE A 104 -6.43 -1.10 6.32
C ILE A 104 -6.07 -2.47 6.91
N ARG A 105 -6.13 -2.64 8.23
CA ARG A 105 -5.86 -3.93 8.89
C ARG A 105 -6.90 -4.99 8.51
N GLN A 106 -8.17 -4.63 8.44
CA GLN A 106 -9.25 -5.53 8.03
C GLN A 106 -9.12 -5.92 6.55
N ASP A 107 -8.93 -4.94 5.66
CA ASP A 107 -8.78 -5.17 4.22
C ASP A 107 -7.57 -6.06 3.94
N ARG A 108 -6.47 -5.85 4.69
CA ARG A 108 -5.31 -6.73 4.65
C ARG A 108 -5.67 -8.17 4.98
N GLU A 109 -6.38 -8.42 6.07
CA GLU A 109 -6.72 -9.78 6.49
C GLU A 109 -7.58 -10.50 5.43
N VAL A 110 -8.52 -9.77 4.83
CA VAL A 110 -9.31 -10.27 3.70
C VAL A 110 -8.42 -10.57 2.50
N TRP A 111 -7.56 -9.63 2.10
CA TRP A 111 -6.65 -9.81 0.97
C TRP A 111 -5.69 -10.98 1.20
N ALA A 112 -5.07 -11.09 2.37
CA ALA A 112 -4.13 -12.15 2.71
C ALA A 112 -4.79 -13.54 2.73
N LYS A 113 -6.06 -13.62 3.15
CA LYS A 113 -6.85 -14.87 3.09
C LYS A 113 -7.12 -15.30 1.65
N ASN A 114 -7.35 -14.34 0.76
CA ASN A 114 -7.69 -14.59 -0.64
C ASN A 114 -6.47 -14.73 -1.55
N ASN A 115 -5.28 -14.30 -1.11
CA ASN A 115 -4.03 -14.29 -1.89
C ASN A 115 -2.90 -15.03 -1.13
N PRO A 116 -3.09 -16.32 -0.80
CA PRO A 116 -2.14 -17.07 0.03
C PRO A 116 -0.77 -17.26 -0.64
N ASP A 117 -0.72 -17.33 -1.97
CA ASP A 117 0.52 -17.52 -2.73
C ASP A 117 1.39 -16.27 -2.71
N GLU A 118 0.79 -15.08 -2.82
CA GLU A 118 1.48 -13.80 -2.71
C GLU A 118 1.99 -13.57 -1.29
N VAL A 119 1.20 -13.94 -0.27
CA VAL A 119 1.65 -13.91 1.13
C VAL A 119 2.84 -14.86 1.35
N LYS A 120 2.82 -16.04 0.73
CA LYS A 120 3.92 -17.00 0.77
C LYS A 120 5.16 -16.44 0.07
N LEU A 121 5.01 -15.85 -1.11
CA LEU A 121 6.09 -15.19 -1.87
C LEU A 121 6.83 -14.16 -1.01
N VAL A 122 6.10 -13.26 -0.33
CA VAL A 122 6.73 -12.24 0.53
C VAL A 122 7.52 -12.87 1.68
N LYS A 123 6.99 -13.94 2.30
CA LYS A 123 7.70 -14.66 3.36
C LYS A 123 8.99 -15.32 2.86
N GLU A 124 8.95 -15.94 1.69
CA GLU A 124 10.12 -16.59 1.08
C GLU A 124 11.21 -15.58 0.72
N ILE A 125 10.84 -14.42 0.15
CA ILE A 125 11.80 -13.34 -0.14
C ILE A 125 12.48 -12.87 1.16
N LYS A 126 11.72 -12.68 2.23
CA LYS A 126 12.29 -12.31 3.54
C LYS A 126 13.27 -13.37 4.05
N GLN A 127 12.90 -14.65 4.01
CA GLN A 127 13.74 -15.75 4.48
C GLN A 127 15.06 -15.82 3.69
N LYS A 128 15.00 -15.71 2.35
CA LYS A 128 16.19 -15.69 1.49
C LYS A 128 17.09 -14.49 1.81
N HIS A 129 16.50 -13.31 1.99
CA HIS A 129 17.25 -12.11 2.38
C HIS A 129 17.96 -12.30 3.73
N ASP A 130 17.27 -12.80 4.74
CA ASP A 130 17.84 -13.00 6.08
C ASP A 130 18.97 -14.03 6.08
N ALA A 131 18.82 -15.14 5.34
CA ALA A 131 19.88 -16.13 5.15
C ALA A 131 21.13 -15.52 4.49
N SER A 132 20.95 -14.74 3.41
CA SER A 132 22.08 -14.10 2.71
C SER A 132 22.84 -13.09 3.56
N ARG A 133 22.17 -12.49 4.57
CA ARG A 133 22.82 -11.58 5.53
C ARG A 133 23.58 -12.33 6.62
N ALA A 134 23.10 -13.49 7.05
CA ALA A 134 23.81 -14.31 8.01
C ALA A 134 25.14 -14.83 7.43
N GLU A 135 25.14 -15.24 6.15
CA GLU A 135 26.34 -15.71 5.44
C GLU A 135 27.38 -14.59 5.23
N LYS A 136 26.95 -13.36 4.96
CA LYS A 136 27.88 -12.21 4.78
C LYS A 136 28.50 -11.68 6.08
N ASN A 137 27.95 -12.06 7.23
CA ASN A 137 28.42 -11.64 8.56
C ASN A 137 29.24 -12.75 9.27
N GLN A 138 29.52 -13.86 8.58
CA GLN A 138 30.50 -14.88 8.97
C GLN A 138 31.82 -14.62 8.22
#